data_AF-A0A9W6VCY8-F1
#
_entry.id   AF-A0A9W6VCY8-F1
#
_cell.length_a   1.000
_cell.length_b   1.000
_cell.length_c   1.000
_cell.angle_alpha   90.00
_cell.angle_beta   90.00
_cell.angle_gamma   90.00
#
_symmetry.space_group_name_H-M   'P 1'
#
loop_
_entity.id
_entity.type
_entity.pdbx_description
1 polymer ?
#
loop_
_entity_poly.entity_id
_entity_poly.type
_entity_poly.pdbx_seq_one_letter_code
_entity_poly.pdbx_strand_id
1 'polypeptide(L)'
;MSWRRRVWWELAEAGAISGRVLDVGCGTGEHVLLTAGLGSAATGIDLAGNALAQAQDRHLQPATMEITTDPDGIRAWLATLTRC
;
A
#
# COMPACT_ATOMS: atom_id res chain seq x y z
N MET A 1 -19.67 -6.62 -0.52
CA MET A 1 -18.32 -6.00 -0.55
C MET A 1 -18.47 -4.49 -0.52
N SER A 2 -17.57 -3.77 0.14
CA SER A 2 -17.58 -2.29 0.12
C SER A 2 -17.28 -1.77 -1.29
N TRP A 3 -17.81 -0.59 -1.64
CA TRP A 3 -17.58 0.06 -2.93
C TRP A 3 -16.07 0.19 -3.26
N ARG A 4 -15.27 0.60 -2.26
CA ARG A 4 -13.83 0.76 -2.39
C ARG A 4 -13.13 -0.53 -2.82
N ARG A 5 -13.53 -1.67 -2.26
CA ARG A 5 -12.96 -2.98 -2.59
C ARG A 5 -13.31 -3.42 -4.00
N ARG A 6 -14.53 -3.13 -4.46
CA ARG A 6 -14.99 -3.46 -5.82
C ARG A 6 -14.16 -2.72 -6.88
N VAL A 7 -14.01 -1.40 -6.74
CA VAL A 7 -13.24 -0.59 -7.71
C VAL A 7 -11.78 -1.03 -7.75
N TRP A 8 -11.18 -1.30 -6.60
CA TRP A 8 -9.81 -1.81 -6.53
C TRP A 8 -9.65 -3.15 -7.24
N TRP A 9 -10.58 -4.08 -7.04
CA TRP A 9 -10.58 -5.37 -7.73
C TRP A 9 -10.70 -5.20 -9.25
N GLU A 10 -11.65 -4.38 -9.71
CA GLU A 10 -11.87 -4.13 -11.14
C GLU A 10 -10.62 -3.54 -11.81
N LEU A 11 -9.93 -2.59 -11.16
CA LEU A 11 -8.68 -2.01 -11.67
C LEU A 11 -7.54 -3.04 -11.72
N ALA A 12 -7.42 -3.88 -10.69
CA ALA A 12 -6.37 -4.88 -10.61
C ALA A 12 -6.59 -6.04 -11.61
N GLU A 13 -7.82 -6.54 -11.76
CA GLU A 13 -8.15 -7.56 -12.78
C GLU A 13 -8.01 -7.03 -14.21
N ALA A 14 -8.31 -5.76 -14.45
CA ALA A 14 -8.07 -5.12 -15.75
C ALA A 14 -6.57 -4.92 -16.06
N GLY A 15 -5.66 -5.30 -15.16
CA GLY A 15 -4.22 -5.11 -15.31
C GLY A 15 -3.76 -3.65 -15.18
N ALA A 16 -4.65 -2.74 -14.78
CA ALA A 16 -4.30 -1.34 -14.54
C ALA A 16 -3.40 -1.17 -13.31
N ILE A 17 -3.35 -2.19 -12.44
CA ILE A 17 -2.45 -2.29 -11.30
C ILE A 17 -1.59 -3.54 -11.51
N SER A 18 -0.29 -3.36 -11.75
CA SER A 18 0.62 -4.46 -12.06
C SER A 18 2.05 -4.17 -11.63
N GLY A 19 2.87 -5.22 -11.54
CA GLY A 19 4.29 -5.11 -11.18
C GLY A 19 4.50 -4.89 -9.68
N ARG A 20 5.26 -3.85 -9.32
CA ARG A 20 5.52 -3.48 -7.92
C ARG A 20 4.53 -2.41 -7.49
N VAL A 21 3.82 -2.65 -6.39
CA VAL A 21 2.75 -1.78 -5.91
C VAL A 21 3.04 -1.34 -4.48
N LEU A 22 2.91 -0.04 -4.22
CA LEU A 22 2.98 0.54 -2.88
C LEU A 22 1.60 1.09 -2.49
N ASP A 23 0.99 0.52 -1.46
CA ASP A 23 -0.29 0.97 -0.88
C ASP A 23 -0.01 1.90 0.32
N VAL A 24 -0.25 3.21 0.13
CA VAL A 24 0.01 4.24 1.14
C VAL A 24 -1.24 4.47 1.98
N GLY A 25 -1.15 4.24 3.28
CA GLY A 25 -2.32 4.19 4.16
C GLY A 25 -3.04 2.84 4.02
N CYS A 26 -2.29 1.74 4.02
CA CYS A 26 -2.81 0.41 3.73
C CYS A 26 -3.79 -0.14 4.79
N GLY A 27 -3.88 0.52 5.95
CA GLY A 27 -4.59 0.02 7.12
C GLY A 27 -4.12 -1.39 7.48
N THR A 28 -5.07 -2.32 7.60
CA THR A 28 -4.78 -3.73 7.89
C THR A 28 -4.31 -4.55 6.68
N GLY A 29 -4.05 -3.92 5.53
CA GLY A 29 -3.48 -4.57 4.34
C GLY A 29 -4.49 -5.24 3.41
N GLU A 30 -5.75 -4.78 3.38
CA GLU A 30 -6.78 -5.34 2.51
C GLU A 30 -6.40 -5.30 1.02
N HIS A 31 -6.02 -4.14 0.49
CA HIS A 31 -5.68 -4.02 -0.93
C HIS A 31 -4.30 -4.59 -1.25
N VAL A 32 -3.37 -4.59 -0.29
CA VAL A 32 -2.07 -5.27 -0.42
C VAL A 32 -2.27 -6.76 -0.68
N LEU A 33 -3.09 -7.44 0.13
CA LEU A 33 -3.35 -8.88 -0.05
C LEU A 33 -4.11 -9.18 -1.34
N LEU A 34 -5.08 -8.34 -1.69
CA LEU A 34 -5.83 -8.48 -2.94
C LEU A 34 -4.90 -8.37 -4.15
N THR A 35 -4.03 -7.36 -4.18
CA THR A 35 -3.09 -7.10 -5.27
C THR A 35 -2.00 -8.17 -5.34
N ALA A 36 -1.53 -8.65 -4.19
CA ALA A 36 -0.60 -9.78 -4.10
C ALA A 36 -1.23 -11.10 -4.60
N GLY A 37 -2.49 -11.37 -4.25
CA GLY A 37 -3.23 -12.53 -4.73
C GLY A 37 -3.45 -12.55 -6.25
N LEU A 38 -3.40 -11.39 -6.88
CA LEU A 38 -3.43 -11.21 -8.34
C LEU A 38 -2.04 -11.26 -9.01
N GLY A 39 -0.99 -11.57 -8.25
CA GLY A 39 0.36 -11.82 -8.77
C GLY A 39 1.30 -10.61 -8.75
N SER A 40 0.89 -9.46 -8.19
CA SER A 40 1.76 -8.30 -8.05
C SER A 40 2.66 -8.38 -6.80
N ALA A 41 3.83 -7.77 -6.85
CA ALA A 41 4.69 -7.57 -5.69
C ALA A 41 4.20 -6.34 -4.91
N ALA A 42 3.24 -6.55 -4.01
CA ALA A 42 2.59 -5.48 -3.25
C ALA A 42 3.25 -5.27 -1.87
N THR A 43 3.43 -4.01 -1.48
CA THR A 43 3.90 -3.59 -0.16
C THR A 43 2.97 -2.51 0.39
N GLY A 44 2.64 -2.55 1.67
CA GLY A 44 1.79 -1.55 2.34
C GLY A 44 2.56 -0.76 3.38
N ILE A 45 2.23 0.53 3.51
CA ILE A 45 2.70 1.39 4.60
C ILE A 45 1.51 2.05 5.29
N ASP A 46 1.58 2.18 6.61
CA ASP A 46 0.60 2.91 7.41
C ASP A 46 1.28 3.52 8.64
N LEU A 47 0.73 4.60 9.17
CA LEU A 47 1.21 5.23 10.41
C LEU A 47 0.54 4.63 11.65
N ALA A 48 -0.62 3.99 11.48
CA ALA A 48 -1.37 3.36 12.55
C ALA A 48 -0.73 2.02 12.94
N GLY A 49 0.10 2.03 13.99
CA GLY A 49 0.79 0.83 14.47
C GLY A 49 -0.14 -0.35 14.81
N ASN A 50 -1.35 -0.07 15.30
CA ASN A 50 -2.38 -1.09 15.56
C ASN A 50 -2.95 -1.71 14.27
N ALA A 51 -2.99 -0.96 13.17
CA ALA A 51 -3.40 -1.48 11.87
C ALA A 51 -2.30 -2.38 11.28
N LEU A 52 -1.03 -1.99 11.44
CA LEU A 52 0.12 -2.81 11.03
C LEU A 52 0.24 -4.10 11.84
N ALA A 53 -0.01 -4.07 13.16
CA ALA A 53 -0.05 -5.29 13.97
C ALA A 53 -1.11 -6.28 13.44
N GLN A 54 -2.32 -5.79 13.15
CA GLN A 54 -3.37 -6.61 12.54
C GLN A 54 -3.00 -7.08 11.11
N ALA A 55 -2.26 -6.27 10.35
CA ALA A 55 -1.77 -6.70 9.04
C ALA A 55 -0.79 -7.89 9.17
N GLN A 56 0.08 -7.89 10.18
CA GLN A 56 0.97 -9.01 10.48
C GLN A 56 0.20 -10.26 10.89
N ASP A 57 -0.86 -10.12 11.69
CA ASP A 57 -1.77 -11.23 12.02
C ASP A 57 -2.44 -11.82 10.76
N ARG A 58 -2.59 -11.02 9.70
CA ARG A 58 -3.09 -11.42 8.38
C ARG A 58 -1.98 -11.92 7.44
N HIS A 59 -0.82 -12.27 7.99
CA HIS A 59 0.35 -12.81 7.29
C HIS A 59 1.07 -11.83 6.35
N LEU A 60 0.86 -10.52 6.49
CA LEU A 60 1.77 -9.56 5.85
C LEU A 60 3.10 -9.58 6.60
N GLN A 61 4.18 -9.81 5.86
CA GLN A 61 5.52 -9.78 6.43
C GLN A 61 6.01 -8.32 6.54
N PRO A 62 6.79 -7.99 7.58
CA PRO A 62 7.48 -6.71 7.65
C PRO A 62 8.36 -6.50 6.41
N ALA A 63 8.34 -5.28 5.88
CA ALA A 63 9.17 -4.86 4.78
C ALA A 63 10.03 -3.67 5.22
N THR A 64 11.27 -3.62 4.74
CA THR A 64 12.18 -2.49 4.95
C THR A 64 12.17 -1.61 3.72
N MET A 65 11.95 -0.31 3.91
CA MET A 65 12.07 0.69 2.87
C MET A 65 13.16 1.67 3.28
N GLU A 66 14.15 1.86 2.40
CA GLU A 66 15.12 2.92 2.57
C GLU A 66 14.50 4.25 2.12
N ILE A 67 14.61 5.26 2.98
CA ILE A 67 14.07 6.60 2.70
C ILE A 67 15.26 7.56 2.64
N THR A 68 15.51 8.12 1.46
CA THR A 68 16.43 9.24 1.32
C THR A 68 15.73 10.51 1.80
N THR A 69 16.23 11.07 2.89
CA THR A 69 15.83 12.38 3.38
C THR A 69 16.80 13.42 2.82
N ASP A 70 16.30 14.59 2.44
CA ASP A 70 17.09 15.75 2.06
C ASP A 70 16.71 16.96 2.94
N PRO A 71 17.55 18.00 3.05
CA PRO A 71 17.27 19.17 3.88
C PRO A 71 15.94 19.88 3.57
N ASP A 72 15.46 19.76 2.33
CA ASP A 72 14.19 20.33 1.86
C ASP A 72 13.00 19.33 2.01
N GLY A 73 13.24 18.08 2.44
CA GLY A 73 12.21 17.11 2.77
C GLY A 73 12.46 15.66 2.30
N ILE A 74 11.39 14.87 2.22
CA ILE A 74 11.41 13.50 1.67
C ILE A 74 11.04 13.58 0.19
N ARG A 75 12.00 13.34 -0.70
CA ARG A 75 11.75 13.22 -2.14
C ARG A 75 11.40 11.79 -2.52
N ALA A 76 10.13 11.42 -2.38
CA ALA A 76 9.56 10.28 -3.10
C ALA A 76 9.18 10.73 -4.53
N TRP A 77 9.23 9.83 -5.51
CA TRP A 77 8.75 10.08 -6.87
C TRP A 77 7.31 10.65 -6.82
N LEU A 78 7.20 11.97 -6.98
CA LEU A 78 5.99 12.79 -7.06
C LEU A 78 4.81 12.37 -6.14
N ALA A 79 4.92 12.62 -4.84
CA ALA A 79 3.76 12.79 -3.97
C ALA A 79 3.92 14.05 -3.11
N THR A 80 3.48 15.19 -3.64
CA THR A 80 3.29 16.40 -2.84
C THR A 80 1.94 16.28 -2.13
N LEU A 81 1.97 15.95 -0.84
CA LEU A 81 0.77 15.86 0.00
C LEU A 81 0.45 17.24 0.61
N THR A 82 -0.53 17.95 0.05
CA THR A 82 -1.20 19.07 0.74
C THR A 82 -2.23 18.54 1.72
N ARG A 83 -2.20 19.08 2.94
CA ARG A 83 -3.09 18.74 4.06
C ARG A 83 -4.49 19.35 3.83
N CYS A 84 -5.54 18.56 4.04
CA CYS A 84 -6.88 19.05 4.35
C CYS A 84 -7.10 18.99 5.86
#